data_AF-A0A968ULT8-F1
#
_entry.id   AF-A0A968ULT8-F1
#
_cell.length_a   1.000
_cell.length_b   1.000
_cell.length_c   1.000
_cell.angle_alpha   90.00
_cell.angle_beta   90.00
_cell.angle_gamma   90.00
#
_symmetry.space_group_name_H-M   'P 1'
#
loop_
_entity.id
_entity.type
_entity.pdbx_description
1 polymer ?
#
loop_
_entity_poly.entity_id
_entity_poly.type
_entity_poly.pdbx_seq_one_letter_code
_entity_poly.pdbx_strand_id
1 'polypeptide(L)'
;MTLNTLWELSYHGYDILDIAIHAISETLLKGRPPRNLPDILKNHSELNALFCEIEELQKVTREIAGGNLEQPILLRGMMASALKSLQASLRHLTWQTQRIAEGDFGHRVEFMGEFSKAFNSMVTALADAKLRIETREADLRIAYEQLQNAKIAAESASRAKSEFLANIGHEVRTPLNAIVGFTHLAMSEGIADKQSEYMNKVLQSANSLLEIFNDILEFAKIEAGYARHRGG
;
A
#
# COMPACT_ATOMS: atom_id res chain seq x y z
N MET A 1 11.10 -20.22 53.35
CA MET A 1 10.67 -21.46 54.02
C MET A 1 9.84 -22.23 53.02
N THR A 2 10.38 -23.31 52.46
CA THR A 2 9.72 -24.09 51.40
C THR A 2 8.53 -24.86 51.96
N LEU A 3 7.40 -24.84 51.26
CA LEU A 3 6.11 -25.47 51.62
C LEU A 3 6.17 -26.92 52.13
N ASN A 4 7.25 -27.67 51.85
CA ASN A 4 7.46 -29.01 52.41
C ASN A 4 7.47 -29.03 53.95
N THR A 5 7.95 -27.96 54.61
CA THR A 5 8.07 -27.93 56.08
C THR A 5 6.76 -27.66 56.81
N LEU A 6 5.70 -27.20 56.13
CA LEU A 6 4.37 -27.03 56.75
C LEU A 6 3.58 -28.34 56.80
N TRP A 7 3.85 -29.28 55.88
CA TRP A 7 3.22 -30.60 55.86
C TRP A 7 3.83 -31.58 56.87
N GLU A 8 5.12 -31.44 57.19
CA GLU A 8 5.82 -32.36 58.10
C GLU A 8 5.73 -31.98 59.60
N LEU A 9 5.32 -30.76 59.96
CA LEU A 9 5.44 -30.25 61.35
C LEU A 9 4.15 -30.02 62.13
N SER A 10 2.96 -30.41 61.68
CA SER A 10 1.77 -30.15 62.50
C SER A 10 0.61 -31.13 62.30
N TYR A 11 0.70 -32.28 62.98
CA TYR A 11 -0.46 -33.11 63.33
C TYR A 11 -1.15 -32.66 64.64
N HIS A 12 -0.84 -31.47 65.17
CA HIS A 12 -1.25 -31.06 66.53
C HIS A 12 -1.95 -29.69 66.62
N GLY A 13 -2.75 -29.29 65.62
CA GLY A 13 -3.61 -28.11 65.83
C GLY A 13 -4.42 -27.55 64.67
N TYR A 14 -4.30 -28.08 63.45
CA TYR A 14 -5.09 -27.61 62.31
C TYR A 14 -6.30 -28.52 62.06
N ASP A 15 -7.47 -27.91 61.87
CA ASP A 15 -8.69 -28.62 61.50
C ASP A 15 -8.53 -29.20 60.08
N ILE A 16 -9.18 -30.33 59.79
CA ILE A 16 -9.26 -30.91 58.44
C ILE A 16 -9.78 -29.86 57.44
N LEU A 17 -10.64 -28.96 57.92
CA LEU A 17 -11.12 -27.82 57.16
C LEU A 17 -10.00 -26.87 56.71
N ASP A 18 -9.03 -26.55 57.58
CA ASP A 18 -7.91 -25.66 57.24
C ASP A 18 -7.02 -26.27 56.14
N ILE A 19 -6.81 -27.60 56.23
CA ILE A 19 -6.05 -28.35 55.23
C ILE A 19 -6.79 -28.35 53.88
N ALA A 20 -8.11 -28.55 53.88
CA ALA A 20 -8.92 -28.51 52.68
C ALA A 20 -8.92 -27.11 52.03
N ILE A 21 -9.08 -26.04 52.84
CA ILE A 21 -9.03 -24.65 52.37
C ILE A 21 -7.65 -24.35 51.76
N HIS A 22 -6.58 -24.76 52.43
CA HIS A 22 -5.22 -24.55 51.93
C HIS A 22 -5.00 -25.28 50.60
N ALA A 23 -5.47 -26.53 50.49
CA ALA A 23 -5.37 -27.32 49.27
C ALA A 23 -6.13 -26.68 48.10
N ILE A 24 -7.35 -26.19 48.32
CA ILE A 24 -8.14 -25.47 47.30
C ILE A 24 -7.42 -24.19 46.86
N SER A 25 -6.92 -23.40 47.81
CA SER A 25 -6.17 -22.18 47.53
C SER A 25 -4.92 -22.46 46.70
N GLU A 26 -4.16 -23.49 47.06
CA GLU A 26 -2.97 -23.91 46.32
C GLU A 26 -3.31 -24.37 44.90
N THR A 27 -4.40 -25.14 44.72
CA THR A 27 -4.86 -25.58 43.39
C THR A 27 -5.27 -24.40 42.52
N LEU A 28 -5.98 -23.40 43.08
CA LEU A 28 -6.35 -22.18 42.36
C LEU A 28 -5.11 -21.41 41.88
N LEU A 29 -4.06 -21.34 42.69
CA LEU A 29 -2.83 -20.60 42.37
C LEU A 29 -1.89 -21.37 41.43
N LYS A 30 -1.72 -22.68 41.64
CA LYS A 30 -0.71 -23.50 40.96
C LYS A 30 -1.26 -24.38 39.86
N GLY A 31 -2.57 -24.58 39.82
CA GLY A 31 -3.22 -25.35 38.77
C GLY A 31 -3.14 -26.85 38.86
N ARG A 32 -2.84 -27.35 40.04
CA ARG A 32 -2.81 -28.78 40.34
C ARG A 32 -2.99 -28.95 41.85
N PRO A 33 -3.65 -30.03 42.28
CA PRO A 33 -3.80 -30.34 43.69
C PRO A 33 -2.43 -30.58 44.36
N PRO A 34 -2.33 -30.35 45.69
CA PRO A 34 -1.12 -30.66 46.45
C PRO A 34 -0.77 -32.13 46.33
N ARG A 35 0.53 -32.44 46.21
CA ARG A 35 0.99 -33.84 46.05
C ARG A 35 0.72 -34.71 47.29
N ASN A 36 0.69 -34.11 48.48
CA ASN A 36 0.61 -34.81 49.76
C ASN A 36 -0.70 -34.51 50.49
N LEU A 37 -1.83 -34.82 49.86
CA LEU A 37 -3.15 -34.67 50.50
C LEU A 37 -3.44 -35.85 51.46
N PRO A 38 -3.98 -35.64 52.67
CA PRO A 38 -4.41 -36.73 53.55
C PRO A 38 -5.46 -37.63 52.89
N ASP A 39 -5.45 -38.93 53.18
CA ASP A 39 -6.33 -39.90 52.52
C ASP A 39 -7.82 -39.61 52.75
N ILE A 40 -8.17 -39.03 53.91
CA ILE A 40 -9.53 -38.57 54.23
C ILE A 40 -10.02 -37.54 53.20
N LEU A 41 -9.16 -36.60 52.80
CA LEU A 41 -9.49 -35.57 51.80
C LEU A 41 -9.40 -36.12 50.38
N LYS A 42 -8.44 -37.01 50.09
CA LYS A 42 -8.33 -37.67 48.77
C LYS A 42 -9.54 -38.51 48.42
N ASN A 43 -10.22 -39.09 49.41
CA ASN A 43 -11.38 -39.94 49.18
C ASN A 43 -12.70 -39.15 49.18
N HIS A 44 -12.65 -37.83 49.42
CA HIS A 44 -13.84 -36.98 49.45
C HIS A 44 -14.28 -36.64 48.02
N SER A 45 -15.43 -37.16 47.59
CA SER A 45 -15.96 -37.03 46.23
C SER A 45 -16.11 -35.59 45.76
N GLU A 46 -16.65 -34.73 46.61
CA GLU A 46 -16.95 -33.33 46.34
C GLU A 46 -15.67 -32.51 46.20
N LEU A 47 -14.66 -32.77 47.04
CA LEU A 47 -13.38 -32.09 46.96
C LEU A 47 -12.63 -32.46 45.68
N ASN A 48 -12.65 -33.74 45.30
CA ASN A 48 -12.08 -34.20 44.04
C ASN A 48 -12.82 -33.61 42.83
N ALA A 49 -14.15 -33.55 42.87
CA ALA A 49 -14.95 -32.92 41.82
C ALA A 49 -14.56 -31.43 41.65
N LEU A 50 -14.38 -30.72 42.76
CA LEU A 50 -13.94 -29.32 42.77
C LEU A 50 -12.52 -29.16 42.21
N PHE A 51 -11.57 -30.04 42.56
CA PHE A 51 -10.24 -30.01 41.94
C PHE A 51 -10.29 -30.24 40.42
N CYS A 52 -11.07 -31.22 39.96
CA CYS A 52 -11.28 -31.46 38.53
C CYS A 52 -11.88 -30.24 37.81
N GLU A 53 -12.85 -29.56 38.43
CA GLU A 53 -13.46 -28.33 37.87
C GLU A 53 -12.43 -27.19 37.75
N ILE A 54 -11.56 -27.01 38.75
CA ILE A 54 -10.48 -26.01 38.70
C ILE A 54 -9.47 -26.34 37.59
N GLU A 55 -9.06 -27.60 37.47
CA GLU A 55 -8.13 -28.05 36.44
C GLU A 55 -8.69 -27.80 35.03
N GLU A 56 -9.97 -28.15 34.79
CA GLU A 56 -10.63 -27.89 33.52
C GLU A 56 -10.78 -26.39 33.24
N LEU A 57 -11.12 -25.57 34.23
CA LEU A 57 -11.19 -24.11 34.08
C LEU A 57 -9.84 -23.54 33.61
N GLN A 58 -8.74 -23.99 34.21
CA GLN A 58 -7.41 -23.51 33.81
C GLN A 58 -6.96 -24.00 32.45
N LYS A 59 -7.32 -25.23 32.08
CA LYS A 59 -7.09 -25.76 30.74
C LYS A 59 -7.80 -24.90 29.71
N VAL A 60 -9.11 -24.68 29.88
CA VAL A 60 -9.91 -23.81 28.99
C VAL A 60 -9.33 -22.41 28.90
N THR A 61 -8.94 -21.82 30.03
CA THR A 61 -8.32 -20.49 30.07
C THR A 61 -7.03 -20.44 29.27
N ARG A 62 -6.17 -21.47 29.37
CA ARG A 62 -4.93 -21.57 28.59
C ARG A 62 -5.19 -21.76 27.09
N GLU A 63 -6.16 -22.60 26.72
CA GLU A 63 -6.52 -22.81 25.31
C GLU A 63 -7.04 -21.52 24.67
N ILE A 64 -7.97 -20.82 25.35
CA ILE A 64 -8.51 -19.54 24.87
C ILE A 64 -7.40 -18.48 24.77
N ALA A 65 -6.54 -18.37 25.79
CA ALA A 65 -5.41 -17.43 25.75
C ALA A 65 -4.39 -17.76 24.65
N GLY A 66 -4.20 -19.04 24.35
CA GLY A 66 -3.36 -19.52 23.25
C GLY A 66 -4.01 -19.40 21.86
N GLY A 67 -5.27 -18.93 21.78
CA GLY A 67 -6.01 -18.81 20.52
C GLY A 67 -6.60 -20.12 19.99
N ASN A 68 -6.50 -21.22 20.74
CA ASN A 68 -7.11 -22.50 20.37
C ASN A 68 -8.58 -22.53 20.80
N LEU A 69 -9.46 -22.12 19.89
CA LEU A 69 -10.89 -22.01 20.16
C LEU A 69 -11.71 -23.20 19.66
N GLU A 70 -11.06 -24.25 19.15
CA GLU A 70 -11.77 -25.42 18.58
C GLU A 70 -12.06 -26.49 19.63
N GLN A 71 -11.31 -26.50 20.72
CA GLN A 71 -11.43 -27.49 21.79
C GLN A 71 -12.79 -27.35 22.52
N PRO A 72 -13.50 -28.47 22.78
CA PRO A 72 -14.76 -28.42 23.50
C PRO A 72 -14.55 -28.09 24.99
N ILE A 73 -15.32 -27.13 25.51
CA ILE A 73 -15.35 -26.82 26.95
C ILE A 73 -16.19 -27.88 27.67
N LEU A 74 -15.52 -28.75 28.43
CA LEU A 74 -16.14 -29.80 29.24
C LEU A 74 -16.59 -29.33 30.63
N LEU A 75 -16.29 -28.07 30.99
CA LEU A 75 -16.70 -27.46 32.26
C LEU A 75 -18.23 -27.51 32.44
N ARG A 76 -18.67 -27.75 33.68
CA ARG A 76 -20.07 -27.76 34.11
C ARG A 76 -20.33 -26.65 35.14
N GLY A 77 -21.59 -26.40 35.46
CA GLY A 77 -21.97 -25.39 36.46
C GLY A 77 -22.02 -23.96 35.92
N MET A 78 -22.09 -22.98 36.83
CA MET A 78 -22.44 -21.59 36.50
C MET A 78 -21.40 -20.86 35.64
N MET A 79 -20.11 -21.19 35.75
CA MET A 79 -19.05 -20.57 34.95
C MET A 79 -18.95 -21.12 33.52
N ALA A 80 -19.50 -22.32 33.27
CA ALA A 80 -19.39 -22.99 31.99
C ALA A 80 -20.12 -22.22 30.87
N SER A 81 -21.28 -21.65 31.15
CA SER A 81 -22.05 -20.88 30.16
C SER A 81 -21.30 -19.60 29.74
N ALA A 82 -20.74 -18.87 30.70
CA ALA A 82 -19.97 -17.65 30.44
C ALA A 82 -18.73 -17.94 29.58
N LEU A 83 -17.96 -18.98 29.92
CA LEU A 83 -16.77 -19.38 29.15
C LEU A 83 -17.12 -19.88 27.74
N LYS A 84 -18.20 -20.66 27.60
CA LYS A 84 -18.69 -21.10 26.28
C LYS A 84 -19.15 -19.93 25.42
N SER A 85 -19.85 -18.96 26.00
CA SER A 85 -20.26 -17.74 25.29
C SER A 85 -19.03 -16.93 24.85
N LEU A 86 -18.03 -16.78 25.73
CA LEU A 86 -16.79 -16.07 25.40
C LEU A 86 -16.05 -16.76 24.25
N GLN A 87 -15.88 -18.09 24.32
CA GLN A 87 -15.26 -18.87 23.25
C GLN A 87 -16.00 -18.69 21.92
N ALA A 88 -17.34 -18.77 21.93
CA ALA A 88 -18.16 -18.57 20.73
C ALA A 88 -17.98 -17.16 20.14
N SER A 89 -18.00 -16.12 20.98
CA SER A 89 -17.74 -14.73 20.57
C SER A 89 -16.36 -14.57 19.93
N LEU A 90 -15.31 -15.14 20.52
CA LEU A 90 -13.96 -15.08 19.96
C LEU A 90 -13.85 -15.80 18.61
N ARG A 91 -14.48 -16.98 18.47
CA ARG A 91 -14.53 -17.69 17.17
C ARG A 91 -15.23 -16.87 16.10
N HIS A 92 -16.36 -16.27 16.47
CA HIS A 92 -17.11 -15.42 15.57
C HIS A 92 -16.28 -14.19 15.14
N LEU A 93 -15.57 -13.56 16.07
CA LEU A 93 -14.66 -12.44 15.75
C LEU A 93 -13.56 -12.86 14.76
N THR A 94 -12.93 -14.01 14.98
CA THR A 94 -11.91 -14.54 14.07
C THR A 94 -12.49 -14.73 12.67
N TRP A 95 -13.67 -15.33 12.58
CA TRP A 95 -14.37 -15.52 11.30
C TRP A 95 -14.70 -14.19 10.61
N GLN A 96 -15.24 -13.21 11.35
CA GLN A 96 -15.56 -11.88 10.80
C GLN A 96 -14.31 -11.16 10.29
N THR A 97 -13.21 -11.24 11.05
CA THR A 97 -11.92 -10.65 10.65
C THR A 97 -11.40 -11.27 9.36
N GLN A 98 -11.55 -12.58 9.17
CA GLN A 98 -11.19 -13.26 7.93
C GLN A 98 -12.03 -12.82 6.74
N ARG A 99 -13.35 -12.62 6.92
CA ARG A 99 -14.23 -12.08 5.86
C ARG A 99 -13.81 -10.66 5.44
N ILE A 100 -13.50 -9.81 6.41
CA ILE A 100 -13.01 -8.45 6.18
C ILE A 100 -11.68 -8.48 5.41
N ALA A 101 -10.76 -9.39 5.75
CA ALA A 101 -9.50 -9.55 5.04
C ALA A 101 -9.69 -10.00 3.57
N GLU A 102 -10.76 -10.74 3.28
CA GLU A 102 -11.16 -11.12 1.92
C GLU A 102 -11.87 -9.99 1.15
N GLY A 103 -12.02 -8.81 1.77
CA GLY A 103 -12.58 -7.62 1.15
C GLY A 103 -14.06 -7.37 1.44
N ASP A 104 -14.67 -8.18 2.31
CA ASP A 104 -16.05 -7.97 2.75
C ASP A 104 -16.09 -7.02 3.96
N PHE A 105 -16.15 -5.72 3.66
CA PHE A 105 -16.23 -4.67 4.68
C PHE A 105 -17.66 -4.40 5.18
N GLY A 106 -18.65 -5.18 4.77
CA GLY A 106 -20.04 -5.05 5.23
C GLY A 106 -20.26 -5.62 6.62
N HIS A 107 -19.40 -6.55 7.05
CA HIS A 107 -19.52 -7.22 8.34
C HIS A 107 -19.22 -6.27 9.51
N ARG A 108 -19.98 -6.44 10.60
CA ARG A 108 -19.89 -5.63 11.81
C ARG A 108 -19.89 -6.51 13.05
N VAL A 109 -19.12 -6.10 14.06
CA VAL A 109 -19.07 -6.73 15.38
C VAL A 109 -20.04 -5.98 16.30
N GLU A 110 -21.01 -6.67 16.90
CA GLU A 110 -22.00 -6.06 17.81
C GLU A 110 -21.76 -6.37 19.30
N PHE A 111 -20.85 -7.29 19.58
CA PHE A 111 -20.48 -7.72 20.93
C PHE A 111 -19.11 -7.13 21.34
N MET A 112 -18.76 -7.16 22.64
CA MET A 112 -17.52 -6.56 23.22
C MET A 112 -17.51 -5.03 23.36
N GLY A 113 -18.66 -4.36 23.33
CA GLY A 113 -18.80 -2.96 23.75
C GLY A 113 -17.90 -1.98 22.98
N GLU A 114 -17.04 -1.24 23.67
CA GLU A 114 -16.15 -0.25 23.04
C GLU A 114 -15.17 -0.84 22.02
N PHE A 115 -14.76 -2.10 22.20
CA PHE A 115 -13.94 -2.80 21.21
C PHE A 115 -14.67 -2.89 19.86
N SER A 116 -15.97 -3.22 19.90
CA SER A 116 -16.80 -3.37 18.70
C SER A 116 -16.90 -2.07 17.92
N LYS A 117 -17.08 -0.95 18.64
CA LYS A 117 -17.12 0.39 18.04
C LYS A 117 -15.80 0.73 17.36
N ALA A 118 -14.67 0.59 18.06
CA ALA A 118 -13.35 0.87 17.50
C ALA A 118 -13.02 -0.02 16.30
N PHE A 119 -13.33 -1.32 16.40
CA PHE A 119 -13.15 -2.28 15.31
C PHE A 119 -14.00 -1.89 14.08
N ASN A 120 -15.29 -1.62 14.25
CA ASN A 120 -16.18 -1.24 13.15
C ASN A 120 -15.77 0.10 12.50
N SER A 121 -15.25 1.06 13.28
CA SER A 121 -14.68 2.29 12.75
C SER A 121 -13.45 2.02 11.88
N MET A 122 -12.57 1.11 12.31
CA MET A 122 -11.41 0.69 11.51
C MET A 122 -11.84 0.01 10.20
N VAL A 123 -12.86 -0.85 10.23
CA VAL A 123 -13.39 -1.51 9.01
C VAL A 123 -13.98 -0.49 8.05
N THR A 124 -14.71 0.50 8.54
CA THR A 124 -15.23 1.61 7.71
C THR A 124 -14.08 2.42 7.10
N ALA A 125 -13.07 2.79 7.89
CA ALA A 125 -11.91 3.51 7.38
C ALA A 125 -11.13 2.73 6.31
N LEU A 126 -11.05 1.40 6.45
CA LEU A 126 -10.42 0.53 5.47
C LEU A 126 -11.22 0.48 4.15
N ALA A 127 -12.56 0.41 4.23
CA ALA A 127 -13.43 0.48 3.06
C ALA A 127 -13.27 1.81 2.30
N ASP A 128 -13.27 2.92 3.04
CA ASP A 128 -13.08 4.26 2.47
C ASP A 128 -11.69 4.43 1.83
N ALA A 129 -10.64 3.89 2.47
CA ALA A 129 -9.29 3.92 1.94
C ALA A 129 -9.19 3.14 0.62
N LYS A 130 -9.82 1.96 0.53
CA LYS A 130 -9.88 1.17 -0.71
C LYS A 130 -10.55 1.96 -1.84
N LEU A 131 -11.71 2.56 -1.58
CA LEU A 131 -12.43 3.37 -2.59
C LEU A 131 -11.58 4.55 -3.10
N ARG A 132 -10.85 5.22 -2.19
CA ARG A 132 -9.95 6.32 -2.57
C ARG A 132 -8.82 5.85 -3.48
N ILE A 133 -8.24 4.68 -3.20
CA ILE A 133 -7.19 4.09 -4.04
C ILE A 133 -7.74 3.79 -5.44
N GLU A 134 -8.87 3.08 -5.53
CA GLU A 134 -9.51 2.74 -6.81
C GLU A 134 -9.86 3.99 -7.64
N THR A 135 -10.39 5.03 -6.98
CA THR A 135 -10.68 6.31 -7.64
C THR A 135 -9.40 6.96 -8.16
N ARG A 136 -8.33 6.96 -7.34
CA ARG A 136 -7.06 7.58 -7.71
C ARG A 136 -6.38 6.86 -8.87
N GLU A 137 -6.47 5.54 -8.92
CA GLU A 137 -5.96 4.74 -10.03
C GLU A 137 -6.70 5.08 -11.33
N ALA A 138 -8.03 5.22 -11.28
CA ALA A 138 -8.83 5.64 -12.43
C ALA A 138 -8.43 7.03 -12.95
N ASP A 139 -8.28 8.01 -12.04
CA ASP A 139 -7.86 9.37 -12.38
C ASP A 139 -6.46 9.39 -13.02
N LEU A 140 -5.51 8.65 -12.44
CA LEU A 140 -4.14 8.56 -12.93
C LEU A 140 -4.10 7.96 -14.34
N ARG A 141 -4.93 6.93 -14.60
CA ARG A 141 -5.02 6.33 -15.93
C ARG A 141 -5.53 7.33 -16.97
N ILE A 142 -6.58 8.09 -16.66
CA ILE A 142 -7.12 9.12 -17.56
C ILE A 142 -6.07 10.21 -17.82
N ALA A 143 -5.40 10.69 -16.78
CA ALA A 143 -4.35 11.70 -16.92
C ALA A 143 -3.17 11.19 -17.77
N TYR A 144 -2.79 9.92 -17.61
CA TYR A 144 -1.75 9.29 -18.40
C TYR A 144 -2.13 9.20 -19.89
N GLU A 145 -3.35 8.77 -20.20
CA GLU A 145 -3.85 8.70 -21.58
C GLU A 145 -3.87 10.10 -22.23
N GLN A 146 -4.32 11.13 -21.49
CA GLN A 146 -4.30 12.52 -21.97
C GLN A 146 -2.88 13.04 -22.21
N LEU A 147 -1.95 12.77 -21.28
CA LEU A 147 -0.56 13.16 -21.42
C LEU A 147 0.09 12.50 -22.64
N GLN A 148 -0.18 11.21 -22.84
CA GLN A 148 0.33 10.46 -23.98
C GLN A 148 -0.20 11.02 -25.31
N ASN A 149 -1.49 11.34 -25.39
CA ASN A 149 -2.08 11.95 -26.58
C ASN A 149 -1.50 13.34 -26.86
N ALA A 150 -1.33 14.17 -25.82
CA ALA A 150 -0.71 15.49 -25.94
C ALA A 150 0.74 15.39 -26.40
N LYS A 151 1.51 14.42 -25.89
CA LYS A 151 2.88 14.14 -26.31
C LYS A 151 2.93 13.77 -27.81
N ILE A 152 2.08 12.83 -28.24
CA ILE A 152 2.01 12.41 -29.65
C ILE A 152 1.66 13.60 -30.56
N ALA A 153 0.69 14.43 -30.17
CA ALA A 153 0.30 15.61 -30.93
C ALA A 153 1.46 16.62 -31.05
N ALA A 154 2.18 16.88 -29.97
CA ALA A 154 3.34 17.77 -29.97
C ALA A 154 4.49 17.23 -30.84
N GLU A 155 4.78 15.93 -30.75
CA GLU A 155 5.79 15.28 -31.58
C GLU A 155 5.43 15.33 -33.07
N SER A 156 4.16 15.08 -33.41
CA SER A 156 3.65 15.18 -34.78
C SER A 156 3.79 16.60 -35.33
N ALA A 157 3.37 17.61 -34.56
CA ALA A 157 3.52 19.02 -34.94
C ALA A 157 4.98 19.43 -35.13
N SER A 158 5.89 18.96 -34.26
CA SER A 158 7.34 19.22 -34.38
C SER A 158 7.93 18.59 -35.65
N ARG A 159 7.54 17.34 -35.97
CA ARG A 159 7.95 16.68 -37.23
C ARG A 159 7.44 17.44 -38.44
N ALA A 160 6.15 17.79 -38.47
CA ALA A 160 5.56 18.54 -39.58
C ALA A 160 6.22 19.91 -39.79
N LYS A 161 6.55 20.64 -38.70
CA LYS A 161 7.30 21.90 -38.76
C LYS A 161 8.69 21.69 -39.37
N SER A 162 9.39 20.64 -38.96
CA SER A 162 10.74 20.33 -39.46
C SER A 162 10.74 19.97 -40.94
N GLU A 163 9.78 19.15 -41.36
CA GLU A 163 9.59 18.78 -42.76
C GLU A 163 9.24 19.99 -43.63
N PHE A 164 8.31 20.83 -43.17
CA PHE A 164 7.95 22.07 -43.85
C PHE A 164 9.15 22.98 -44.07
N LEU A 165 9.95 23.24 -43.02
CA LEU A 165 11.12 24.11 -43.13
C LEU A 165 12.19 23.53 -44.07
N ALA A 166 12.44 22.22 -44.01
CA ALA A 166 13.36 21.56 -44.92
C ALA A 166 12.92 21.71 -46.39
N ASN A 167 11.64 21.47 -46.68
CA ASN A 167 11.10 21.57 -48.03
C ASN A 167 11.17 23.01 -48.57
N ILE A 168 10.68 23.98 -47.80
CA ILE A 168 10.76 25.40 -48.18
C ILE A 168 12.21 25.83 -48.40
N GLY A 169 13.16 25.26 -47.64
CA GLY A 169 14.56 25.61 -47.82
C GLY A 169 15.17 25.18 -49.14
N HIS A 170 14.78 24.03 -49.67
CA HIS A 170 15.17 23.63 -51.01
C HIS A 170 14.49 24.51 -52.07
N GLU A 171 13.21 24.86 -51.88
CA GLU A 171 12.44 25.68 -52.81
C GLU A 171 12.91 27.13 -52.86
N VAL A 172 13.38 27.71 -51.75
CA VAL A 172 13.89 29.08 -51.67
C VAL A 172 15.32 29.19 -52.19
N ARG A 173 16.18 28.19 -51.91
CA ARG A 173 17.58 28.19 -52.36
C ARG A 173 17.71 28.19 -53.88
N THR A 174 16.82 27.47 -54.58
CA THR A 174 16.86 27.35 -56.04
C THR A 174 16.72 28.69 -56.78
N PRO A 175 15.66 29.49 -56.57
CA PRO A 175 15.51 30.80 -57.20
C PRO A 175 16.55 31.82 -56.71
N LEU A 176 16.97 31.78 -55.44
CA LEU A 176 18.03 32.67 -54.93
C LEU A 176 19.37 32.40 -55.62
N ASN A 177 19.76 31.13 -55.76
CA ASN A 177 20.96 30.76 -56.48
C ASN A 177 20.88 31.15 -57.96
N ALA A 178 19.70 31.07 -58.58
CA ALA A 178 19.48 31.56 -59.94
C ALA A 178 19.65 33.09 -60.03
N ILE A 179 19.08 33.86 -59.10
CA ILE A 179 19.25 35.32 -59.02
C ILE A 179 20.73 35.68 -58.86
N VAL A 180 21.44 35.03 -57.94
CA VAL A 180 22.89 35.22 -57.74
C VAL A 180 23.67 34.90 -59.03
N GLY A 181 23.39 33.76 -59.66
CA GLY A 181 24.05 33.34 -60.90
C GLY A 181 23.81 34.29 -62.08
N PHE A 182 22.56 34.71 -62.31
CA PHE A 182 22.22 35.66 -63.37
C PHE A 182 22.78 37.06 -63.10
N THR A 183 22.83 37.49 -61.83
CA THR A 183 23.46 38.76 -61.45
C THR A 183 24.95 38.72 -61.77
N HIS A 184 25.65 37.63 -61.44
CA HIS A 184 27.05 37.45 -61.80
C HIS A 184 27.29 37.45 -63.32
N LEU A 185 26.45 36.75 -64.08
CA LEU A 185 26.52 36.73 -65.55
C LEU A 185 26.34 38.14 -66.13
N ALA A 186 25.31 38.87 -65.71
CA ALA A 186 25.06 40.24 -66.17
C ALA A 186 26.23 41.18 -65.86
N MET A 187 26.85 41.04 -64.69
CA MET A 187 28.05 41.82 -64.33
C MET A 187 29.27 41.48 -65.18
N SER A 188 29.37 40.25 -65.69
CA SER A 188 30.49 39.79 -66.52
C SER A 188 30.44 40.28 -67.97
N GLU A 189 29.28 40.74 -68.45
CA GLU A 189 29.08 41.18 -69.84
C GLU A 189 29.41 42.67 -70.11
N GLY A 190 29.91 43.40 -69.10
CA GLY A 190 30.33 44.79 -69.26
C GLY A 190 29.16 45.78 -69.25
N ILE A 191 28.58 45.99 -68.06
CA ILE A 191 27.46 46.92 -67.80
C ILE A 191 27.94 48.31 -67.37
N ALA A 192 27.09 49.34 -67.53
CA ALA A 192 27.42 50.70 -67.12
C ALA A 192 27.57 50.84 -65.59
N ASP A 193 28.40 51.79 -65.12
CA ASP A 193 28.75 51.96 -63.70
C ASP A 193 27.53 51.96 -62.75
N LYS A 194 26.46 52.65 -63.13
CA LYS A 194 25.23 52.74 -62.33
C LYS A 194 24.46 51.41 -62.27
N GLN A 195 24.49 50.62 -63.34
CA GLN A 195 23.90 49.27 -63.38
C GLN A 195 24.73 48.28 -62.55
N SER A 196 26.06 48.41 -62.57
CA SER A 196 26.97 47.62 -61.73
C SER A 196 26.72 47.87 -60.24
N GLU A 197 26.49 49.13 -59.84
CA GLU A 197 26.11 49.46 -58.47
C GLU A 197 24.78 48.80 -58.05
N TYR A 198 23.77 48.79 -58.94
CA TYR A 198 22.50 48.10 -58.67
C TYR A 198 22.65 46.58 -58.58
N MET A 199 23.43 45.96 -59.48
CA MET A 199 23.68 44.52 -59.44
C MET A 199 24.42 44.11 -58.17
N ASN A 200 25.40 44.90 -57.71
CA ASN A 200 26.06 44.67 -56.42
C ASN A 200 25.08 44.71 -55.23
N LYS A 201 24.12 45.66 -55.23
CA LYS A 201 23.08 45.73 -54.18
C LYS A 201 22.13 44.52 -54.22
N VAL A 202 21.76 44.05 -55.42
CA VAL A 202 20.96 42.82 -55.58
C VAL A 202 21.72 41.61 -55.04
N LEU A 203 23.00 41.47 -55.40
CA LEU A 203 23.85 40.37 -54.95
C LEU A 203 24.02 40.36 -53.42
N GLN A 204 24.30 41.52 -52.83
CA GLN A 204 24.43 41.66 -51.39
C GLN A 204 23.13 41.27 -50.67
N SER A 205 21.99 41.73 -51.17
CA SER A 205 20.67 41.41 -50.60
C SER A 205 20.34 39.91 -50.71
N ALA A 206 20.64 39.29 -51.86
CA ALA A 206 20.42 37.86 -52.07
C ALA A 206 21.29 37.00 -51.13
N ASN A 207 22.56 37.39 -50.94
CA ASN A 207 23.46 36.70 -50.01
C ASN A 207 23.01 36.85 -48.55
N SER A 208 22.63 38.05 -48.12
CA SER A 208 22.08 38.25 -46.78
C SER A 208 20.79 37.45 -46.55
N LEU A 209 19.92 37.33 -47.55
CA LEU A 209 18.70 36.53 -47.44
C LEU A 209 19.02 35.03 -47.31
N LEU A 210 20.02 34.53 -48.06
CA LEU A 210 20.49 33.15 -47.94
C LEU A 210 21.08 32.85 -46.56
N GLU A 211 21.82 33.79 -45.97
CA GLU A 211 22.42 33.66 -44.63
C GLU A 211 21.32 33.56 -43.56
N ILE A 212 20.40 34.54 -43.51
CA ILE A 212 19.25 34.52 -42.59
C ILE A 212 18.45 33.23 -42.73
N PHE A 213 18.23 32.78 -43.97
CA PHE A 213 17.46 31.58 -44.23
C PHE A 213 18.19 30.31 -43.74
N ASN A 214 19.50 30.20 -43.94
CA ASN A 214 20.29 29.10 -43.42
C ASN A 214 20.29 29.06 -41.88
N ASP A 215 20.37 30.21 -41.22
CA ASP A 215 20.31 30.31 -39.76
C ASP A 215 18.97 29.78 -39.21
N ILE A 216 17.85 30.12 -39.86
CA ILE A 216 16.52 29.61 -39.51
C ILE A 216 16.44 28.09 -39.66
N LEU A 217 17.02 27.53 -40.72
CA LEU A 217 17.09 26.08 -40.92
C LEU A 217 17.94 25.38 -39.86
N GLU A 218 19.08 25.96 -39.50
CA GLU A 218 19.97 25.40 -38.48
C GLU A 218 19.31 25.39 -37.10
N PHE A 219 18.63 26.48 -36.74
CA PHE A 219 17.81 26.56 -35.53
C PHE A 219 16.74 25.46 -35.50
N ALA A 220 16.03 25.25 -36.60
CA ALA A 220 14.99 24.21 -36.70
C ALA A 220 15.55 22.79 -36.54
N LYS A 221 16.74 22.51 -37.06
CA LYS A 221 17.43 21.22 -36.88
C LYS A 221 17.84 20.99 -35.43
N ILE A 222 18.34 22.02 -34.74
CA ILE A 222 18.74 21.95 -33.33
C ILE A 222 17.51 21.68 -32.45
N GLU A 223 16.41 22.39 -32.66
CA GLU A 223 15.15 22.21 -31.93
C GLU A 223 14.63 20.76 -32.07
N ALA A 224 14.67 20.19 -33.27
CA ALA A 224 14.30 18.80 -33.53
C ALA A 224 15.29 17.77 -32.95
N GLY A 225 16.57 18.10 -32.85
CA GLY A 225 17.61 17.28 -32.24
C GLY A 225 17.50 17.22 -30.71
N TYR A 226 17.20 18.35 -30.06
CA TYR A 226 16.97 18.43 -28.62
C TYR A 226 15.72 17.64 -28.18
N ALA A 227 14.67 17.63 -29.00
CA ALA A 227 13.45 16.87 -28.70
C ALA A 227 13.70 15.34 -28.64
N ARG A 228 14.67 14.81 -29.40
CA ARG A 228 15.02 13.38 -29.41
C ARG A 228 15.81 12.93 -28.17
N HIS A 229 16.60 13.81 -27.56
CA HIS A 229 17.50 13.44 -26.46
C HIS A 229 16.83 13.39 -25.07
N ARG A 230 15.62 13.94 -24.90
CA ARG A 230 14.87 13.88 -23.63
C ARG A 230 13.76 12.81 -23.59
N GLY A 231 13.60 12.02 -24.65
CA GLY A 231 12.53 11.03 -24.79
C GLY A 231 12.94 9.57 -24.58
N GLY A 232 14.18 9.30 -24.14
CA GLY A 232 14.71 7.96 -23.84
C GLY A 232 14.74 7.64 -22.36
#